data_AF-A0A1G1NJS5-F1
#
_entry.id   AF-A0A1G1NJS5-F1
#
_cell.length_a   1.000
_cell.length_b   1.000
_cell.length_c   1.000
_cell.angle_alpha   90.00
_cell.angle_beta   90.00
_cell.angle_gamma   90.00
#
_symmetry.space_group_name_H-M   'P 1'
#
loop_
_entity.id
_entity.type
_entity.pdbx_description
1 polymer ?
#
loop_
_entity_poly.entity_id
_entity_poly.type
_entity_poly.pdbx_seq_one_letter_code
_entity_poly.pdbx_strand_id
1 'polypeptide(L)' 'MVEVKISDKLDFEKALRIFKKQCQKDGFLVELKERRYYSKPSERKRKK' A
#
# COMPACT_ATOMS: atom_id res chain seq x y z
N MET A 1 4.96 -5.31 2.46
CA MET A 1 4.40 -6.18 1.39
C MET A 1 3.16 -6.81 1.97
N VAL A 2 2.00 -6.51 1.37
CA VAL A 2 0.70 -6.86 1.93
C VAL A 2 0.29 -8.24 1.44
N GLU A 3 0.03 -9.16 2.38
CA GLU A 3 -0.51 -10.48 2.09
C GLU A 3 -1.83 -10.72 2.84
N VAL A 4 -2.79 -11.35 2.18
CA VAL A 4 -4.06 -11.79 2.80
C VAL A 4 -4.28 -13.24 2.41
N LYS A 5 -4.25 -14.13 3.41
CA LYS A 5 -4.54 -15.56 3.22
C LYS A 5 -6.05 -15.77 3.22
N ILE A 6 -6.56 -16.37 2.16
CA ILE A 6 -7.98 -16.73 2.02
C ILE A 6 -8.14 -18.16 2.54
N SER A 7 -9.12 -18.38 3.40
CA SER A 7 -9.55 -19.70 3.88
C SER A 7 -10.98 -19.95 3.40
N ASP A 8 -11.41 -21.21 3.29
CA ASP A 8 -12.74 -21.59 2.77
C ASP A 8 -13.94 -20.90 3.45
N LYS A 9 -13.73 -20.34 4.65
CA LYS A 9 -14.74 -19.57 5.41
C LYS A 9 -14.86 -18.11 4.99
N LEU A 10 -13.90 -17.57 4.24
CA LEU A 10 -13.88 -16.18 3.82
C LEU A 10 -14.24 -16.07 2.34
N ASP A 11 -15.40 -15.46 2.08
CA ASP A 11 -15.78 -15.06 0.73
C ASP A 11 -14.70 -14.17 0.10
N PHE A 12 -14.37 -14.43 -1.16
CA PHE A 12 -13.36 -13.70 -1.93
C PHE A 12 -13.51 -12.17 -1.83
N GLU A 13 -14.74 -11.69 -1.89
CA GLU A 13 -15.05 -10.26 -1.83
C GLU A 13 -14.67 -9.62 -0.47
N LYS A 14 -14.86 -10.36 0.63
CA LYS A 14 -14.43 -9.92 1.96
C LYS A 14 -12.91 -9.87 2.06
N ALA A 15 -12.21 -10.86 1.50
CA ALA A 15 -10.74 -10.86 1.46
C ALA A 15 -10.20 -9.67 0.64
N LEU A 16 -10.80 -9.38 -0.51
CA LEU A 16 -10.45 -8.23 -1.35
C LEU A 16 -10.63 -6.90 -0.60
N ARG A 17 -11.71 -6.76 0.17
CA ARG A 17 -11.97 -5.56 0.98
C ARG A 17 -10.90 -5.37 2.06
N ILE A 18 -10.52 -6.44 2.75
CA ILE A 18 -9.46 -6.42 3.77
C ILE A 18 -8.12 -6.06 3.12
N PHE A 19 -7.80 -6.68 1.98
CA PHE A 19 -6.58 -6.40 1.23
C PHE A 19 -6.48 -4.93 0.82
N LYS A 20 -7.55 -4.36 0.26
CA LYS A 20 -7.61 -2.92 -0.09
C LYS A 20 -7.35 -2.03 1.13
N LYS A 21 -7.93 -2.37 2.28
CA LYS A 21 -7.75 -1.63 3.53
C LYS A 21 -6.31 -1.74 4.05
N GLN A 22 -5.71 -2.92 3.94
CA GLN A 22 -4.32 -3.17 4.34
C GLN A 22 -3.34 -2.42 3.43
N CYS A 23 -3.56 -2.40 2.11
CA CYS A 23 -2.78 -1.61 1.15
C CYS A 23 -2.85 -0.10 1.39
N GLN A 24 -4.02 0.41 1.81
CA GLN A 24 -4.15 1.81 2.21
C GLN A 24 -3.37 2.11 3.50
N LYS A 25 -3.44 1.19 4.48
CA LYS A 25 -2.73 1.33 5.77
C LYS A 25 -1.20 1.28 5.61
N ASP A 26 -0.70 0.43 4.73
CA ASP A 26 0.74 0.29 4.46
C ASP A 26 1.33 1.51 3.73
N GLY A 27 0.49 2.43 3.25
CA GLY A 27 0.95 3.62 2.52
C GLY A 27 1.62 3.31 1.18
N PHE A 28 1.56 2.06 0.72
CA PHE A 28 2.27 1.56 -0.46
C PHE A 28 2.03 2.40 -1.71
N LEU A 29 0.79 2.86 -1.93
CA LEU A 29 0.44 3.69 -3.09
C LEU A 29 1.12 5.07 -3.07
N VAL A 30 1.32 5.64 -1.88
CA VAL A 30 2.01 6.93 -1.70
C VAL A 30 3.49 6.74 -2.02
N GLU A 31 4.09 5.70 -1.47
CA GLU A 31 5.49 5.36 -1.72
C GLU A 31 5.75 5.09 -3.21
N LEU A 32 4.85 4.36 -3.87
CA LEU A 32 4.92 4.11 -5.32
C LEU A 32 4.91 5.42 -6.11
N LYS A 33 4.05 6.37 -5.73
CA LYS A 33 3.97 7.70 -6.38
C LYS A 33 5.24 8.52 -6.17
N GLU A 34 5.84 8.46 -4.99
CA GLU A 34 7.08 9.18 -4.68
C GLU A 34 8.31 8.58 -5.36
N ARG A 35 8.33 7.26 -5.55
CA ARG A 35 9.41 6.54 -6.22
C ARG A 35 9.34 6.56 -7.75
N ARG A 36 8.21 6.98 -8.35
CA ARG A 36 8.06 7.07 -9.83
C ARG A 36 9.11 7.94 -10.50
N TYR A 37 9.54 9.01 -9.82
CA TYR A 37 10.51 9.95 -10.34
C TYR A 37 11.59 10.21 -9.31
N TYR A 38 12.80 10.54 -9.78
CA TYR A 38 13.85 11.00 -8.88
C TYR A 38 13.44 12.33 -8.23
N SER A 39 13.39 12.32 -6.90
CA SER A 39 13.25 13.50 -6.07
C SER A 39 14.60 13.81 -5.43
N LYS A 40 15.03 15.09 -5.52
CA LYS A 40 16.25 15.55 -4.87
C LYS A 40 16.19 15.28 -3.35
N PRO A 41 17.32 15.00 -2.69
CA PRO A 41 17.34 14.73 -1.25
C PRO A 41 16.81 15.91 -0.41
N SER A 42 16.96 17.15 -0.88
CA SER A 42 16.36 18.34 -0.27
C SER A 42 14.83 18.32 -0.31
N GLU A 43 14.25 17.98 -1.46
CA GLU A 43 12.80 17.86 -1.63
C GLU A 43 12.20 16.72 -0.79
N ARG A 44 12.93 15.60 -0.68
CA ARG A 44 12.54 14.49 0.22
C ARG A 44 12.52 14.92 1.68
N LYS A 45 13.53 15.68 2.13
CA LYS A 45 13.59 16.21 3.50
C LYS A 45 12.47 17.21 3.81
N ARG A 46 12.02 17.97 2.81
CA ARG A 46 10.92 18.95 2.96
C ARG A 46 9.54 18.29 3.02
N LYS A 47 9.37 17.13 2.36
CA LYS A 47 8.12 16.35 2.37
C LYS A 47 8.00 15.40 3.56
N LYS A 48 9.12 15.06 4.19
CA LYS A 48 9.18 14.26 5.41
C LYS A 48 8.66 15.07 6.59
#